data_AF-A0A671F993-F1
#
_entry.id   AF-A0A671F993-F1
#
_cell.length_a   1.000
_cell.length_b   1.000
_cell.length_c   1.000
_cell.angle_alpha   90.00
_cell.angle_beta   90.00
_cell.angle_gamma   90.00
#
_symmetry.space_group_name_H-M   'P 1'
#
loop_
_entity.id
_entity.type
_entity.pdbx_description
1 polymer ?
#
loop_
_entity_poly.entity_id
_entity_poly.type
_entity_poly.pdbx_seq_one_letter_code
_entity_poly.pdbx_strand_id
1 'polypeptide(L)'
;MPHLGALFLLLTACLVVCANPVPTLLGNIQVQENFNISRFYGKWFGVMVATTCPWLTRFNNRLTTSLLTLREGATETQINTTSTRWINGACEEISETYEKADINGKFFHQKPKWNLTLESYVVYTNYDEYAIILTKKFSPRYGHSVTAKLYGECVPGDQEPEPTLPARARRAVLPQEEEGSGAGQLVTDLKKKEDSCQLGYAEGPCLGMNKRYFYNGSSMACETFQYGGCLGNGNNFISEKECLQTCRTVAACNLPIVRGPCQGSVQLWAFDAVQGKCILFTYGGCQGNGNKFYSEKECKEYCGVPGDGDEELLRFSN
;
A
#
# COMPACT_ATOMS: atom_id res chain seq x y z
N MET A 1 -42.42 -20.79 -51.75
CA MET A 1 -41.01 -20.87 -52.22
C MET A 1 -40.50 -19.45 -52.47
N PRO A 2 -39.20 -19.17 -52.21
CA PRO A 2 -38.75 -18.23 -51.15
C PRO A 2 -38.04 -16.95 -51.69
N HIS A 3 -37.51 -15.98 -50.93
CA HIS A 3 -37.21 -15.79 -49.48
C HIS A 3 -37.81 -14.46 -48.95
N LEU A 4 -38.00 -14.13 -47.67
CA LEU A 4 -37.62 -14.64 -46.32
C LEU A 4 -36.24 -14.22 -45.74
N GLY A 5 -36.24 -13.28 -44.77
CA GLY A 5 -35.07 -12.87 -43.96
C GLY A 5 -35.00 -11.36 -43.66
N ALA A 6 -36.03 -10.70 -43.12
CA ALA A 6 -36.28 -10.62 -41.67
C ALA A 6 -35.11 -10.05 -40.82
N LEU A 7 -35.10 -8.73 -40.58
CA LEU A 7 -34.44 -8.13 -39.42
C LEU A 7 -35.13 -6.83 -38.95
N PHE A 8 -36.40 -6.95 -38.55
CA PHE A 8 -37.06 -5.99 -37.67
C PHE A 8 -37.14 -6.63 -36.29
N LEU A 9 -36.51 -6.03 -35.27
CA LEU A 9 -37.00 -5.92 -33.88
C LEU A 9 -35.94 -5.34 -32.91
N LEU A 10 -36.43 -4.45 -32.03
CA LEU A 10 -35.94 -4.12 -30.68
C LEU A 10 -34.72 -3.19 -30.50
N LEU A 11 -35.03 -1.89 -30.55
CA LEU A 11 -34.70 -1.01 -29.42
C LEU A 11 -35.26 -1.60 -28.11
N THR A 12 -34.38 -1.95 -27.15
CA THR A 12 -34.49 -1.71 -25.68
C THR A 12 -33.52 -2.62 -24.91
N ALA A 13 -32.40 -2.08 -24.43
CA ALA A 13 -31.66 -2.63 -23.28
C ALA A 13 -30.64 -1.59 -22.76
N CYS A 14 -31.11 -0.61 -22.00
CA CYS A 14 -30.25 0.09 -21.05
C CYS A 14 -30.43 -0.55 -19.66
N LEU A 15 -29.44 -0.37 -18.79
CA LEU A 15 -29.34 -0.85 -17.40
C LEU A 15 -28.73 -2.24 -17.19
N VAL A 16 -27.98 -2.33 -16.08
CA VAL A 16 -27.39 -3.54 -15.49
C VAL A 16 -26.18 -4.15 -16.21
N VAL A 17 -25.08 -3.37 -16.27
CA VAL A 17 -23.75 -3.98 -16.05
C VAL A 17 -23.61 -4.25 -14.56
N CYS A 18 -24.36 -5.25 -14.06
CA CYS A 18 -23.92 -5.96 -12.87
C CYS A 18 -22.64 -6.72 -13.25
N ALA A 19 -21.67 -6.74 -12.35
CA ALA A 19 -20.53 -7.63 -12.47
C ALA A 19 -21.03 -9.08 -12.49
N ASN A 20 -21.16 -9.67 -13.67
CA ASN A 20 -21.30 -11.11 -13.80
C ASN A 20 -20.02 -11.73 -13.19
N PRO A 21 -20.15 -12.65 -12.23
CA PRO A 21 -18.97 -13.27 -11.64
C PRO A 21 -18.22 -14.00 -12.74
N VAL A 22 -16.90 -13.78 -12.82
CA VAL A 22 -16.03 -14.57 -13.70
C VAL A 22 -16.29 -16.05 -13.40
N PRO A 23 -16.67 -16.86 -14.40
CA PRO A 23 -17.05 -18.25 -14.16
C PRO A 23 -15.97 -19.00 -13.40
N THR A 24 -16.38 -19.73 -12.36
CA THR A 24 -15.51 -20.44 -11.42
C THR A 24 -14.84 -21.65 -12.08
N LEU A 25 -13.88 -21.42 -12.97
CA LEU A 25 -12.99 -22.48 -13.44
C LEU A 25 -11.91 -22.70 -12.38
N LEU A 26 -12.11 -23.72 -11.53
CA LEU A 26 -11.13 -24.15 -10.53
C LEU A 26 -9.99 -24.92 -11.24
N GLY A 27 -9.28 -24.23 -12.13
CA GLY A 27 -8.18 -24.77 -12.91
C GLY A 27 -7.07 -25.34 -12.01
N ASN A 28 -6.28 -26.24 -12.60
CA ASN A 28 -5.05 -26.71 -11.96
C ASN A 28 -4.15 -25.49 -11.69
N ILE A 29 -3.77 -25.31 -10.43
CA ILE A 29 -2.77 -24.30 -10.07
C ILE A 29 -1.45 -24.83 -10.62
N GLN A 30 -0.88 -24.10 -11.57
CA GLN A 30 0.45 -24.41 -12.09
C GLN A 30 1.49 -24.02 -11.04
N VAL A 31 2.41 -24.95 -10.78
CA VAL A 31 3.58 -24.73 -9.95
C VAL A 31 4.67 -24.11 -10.84
N GLN A 32 5.59 -23.36 -10.25
CA GLN A 32 6.73 -22.83 -10.99
C GLN A 32 7.53 -23.92 -11.70
N GLU A 33 7.80 -23.72 -12.99
CA GLU A 33 8.68 -24.58 -13.77
C GLU A 33 10.11 -24.57 -13.21
N ASN A 34 10.77 -25.73 -13.23
CA ASN A 34 12.13 -25.92 -12.73
C ASN A 34 12.34 -25.45 -11.27
N PHE A 35 11.30 -25.57 -10.43
CA PHE A 35 11.39 -25.21 -9.02
C PHE A 35 12.49 -25.99 -8.27
N ASN A 36 13.45 -25.26 -7.70
CA ASN A 36 14.55 -25.81 -6.91
C ASN A 36 14.28 -25.59 -5.42
N ILE A 37 13.89 -26.66 -4.72
CA ILE A 37 13.58 -26.62 -3.29
C ILE A 37 14.77 -26.25 -2.41
N SER A 38 15.99 -26.63 -2.78
CA SER A 38 17.19 -26.35 -1.99
C SER A 38 17.50 -24.85 -1.92
N ARG A 39 17.14 -24.09 -2.96
CA ARG A 39 17.20 -22.62 -2.98
C ARG A 39 16.03 -21.94 -2.26
N PHE A 40 15.00 -22.69 -1.85
CA PHE A 40 13.78 -22.14 -1.25
C PHE A 40 13.77 -22.22 0.29
N TYR A 41 14.68 -23.00 0.88
CA TYR A 41 14.92 -23.01 2.31
C TYR A 41 15.48 -21.68 2.80
N GLY A 42 15.20 -21.31 4.05
CA GLY A 42 15.61 -20.02 4.61
C GLY A 42 14.48 -19.29 5.34
N LYS A 43 14.55 -17.95 5.35
CA LYS A 43 13.62 -17.07 6.06
C LYS A 43 12.83 -16.21 5.06
N TRP A 44 11.51 -16.20 5.24
CA TRP A 44 10.54 -15.58 4.36
C TRP A 44 9.57 -14.73 5.18
N PHE A 45 9.45 -13.44 4.89
CA PHE A 45 8.54 -12.53 5.59
C PHE A 45 7.23 -12.41 4.83
N GLY A 46 6.10 -12.78 5.45
CA GLY A 46 4.78 -12.67 4.86
C GLY A 46 4.35 -11.20 4.75
N VAL A 47 4.37 -10.67 3.52
CA VAL A 47 4.09 -9.26 3.19
C VAL A 47 2.59 -9.01 3.02
N MET A 48 1.90 -9.90 2.30
CA MET A 48 0.45 -9.82 2.11
C MET A 48 -0.20 -11.20 2.04
N VAL A 49 -1.50 -11.23 2.29
CA VAL A 49 -2.35 -12.41 2.15
C VAL A 49 -3.71 -12.02 1.60
N ALA A 50 -4.22 -12.84 0.69
CA ALA A 50 -5.55 -12.73 0.11
C ALA A 50 -6.21 -14.10 0.17
N THR A 51 -7.50 -14.17 0.50
CA THR A 51 -8.15 -15.46 0.79
C THR A 51 -9.63 -15.45 0.45
N THR A 52 -10.14 -16.58 -0.02
CA THR A 52 -11.58 -16.83 -0.15
C THR A 52 -12.18 -17.46 1.11
N CYS A 53 -11.38 -17.74 2.15
CA CYS A 53 -11.86 -18.34 3.40
C CYS A 53 -12.62 -17.31 4.25
N PRO A 54 -13.96 -17.45 4.47
CA PRO A 54 -14.78 -16.39 5.10
C PRO A 54 -14.43 -16.05 6.55
N TRP A 55 -13.71 -16.93 7.24
CA TRP A 55 -13.16 -16.64 8.57
C TRP A 55 -11.91 -15.77 8.49
N LEU A 56 -10.99 -16.08 7.56
CA LEU A 56 -9.69 -15.39 7.46
C LEU A 56 -9.84 -14.00 6.84
N THR A 57 -10.81 -13.79 5.95
CA THR A 57 -11.13 -12.46 5.41
C THR A 57 -11.48 -11.44 6.50
N ARG A 58 -12.15 -11.86 7.59
CA ARG A 58 -12.51 -11.00 8.73
C ARG A 58 -11.31 -10.48 9.51
N PHE A 59 -10.16 -11.17 9.41
CA PHE A 59 -8.93 -10.80 10.11
C PHE A 59 -7.83 -10.30 9.17
N ASN A 60 -8.06 -10.31 7.84
CA ASN A 60 -7.02 -10.03 6.84
C ASN A 60 -6.34 -8.67 7.07
N ASN A 61 -7.12 -7.63 7.35
CA ASN A 61 -6.64 -6.27 7.61
C ASN A 61 -5.96 -6.10 9.00
N ARG A 62 -5.88 -7.17 9.81
CA ARG A 62 -5.21 -7.21 11.12
C ARG A 62 -4.01 -8.16 11.14
N LEU A 63 -3.68 -8.80 10.02
CA LEU A 63 -2.53 -9.69 9.94
C LEU A 63 -1.26 -8.85 9.83
N THR A 64 -0.49 -8.85 10.91
CA THR A 64 0.86 -8.29 10.95
C THR A 64 1.82 -9.15 10.14
N THR A 65 2.94 -8.55 9.71
CA THR A 65 4.04 -9.27 9.05
C THR A 65 4.44 -10.47 9.91
N SER A 66 4.46 -11.65 9.30
CA SER A 66 4.82 -12.90 9.96
C SER A 66 6.12 -13.44 9.36
N LEU A 67 6.98 -14.02 10.18
CA LEU A 67 8.17 -14.72 9.71
C LEU A 67 7.80 -16.18 9.46
N LEU A 68 8.17 -16.70 8.30
CA LEU A 68 8.16 -18.11 7.95
C LEU A 68 9.61 -18.57 7.79
N THR A 69 10.02 -19.59 8.54
CA THR A 69 11.30 -20.28 8.32
C THR A 69 11.02 -21.65 7.69
N LEU A 70 11.69 -21.95 6.59
CA LEU A 70 11.62 -23.24 5.88
C LEU A 70 12.93 -23.99 6.08
N ARG A 71 12.84 -25.26 6.51
CA ARG A 71 13.99 -26.15 6.74
C ARG A 71 13.68 -27.56 6.23
N GLU A 72 14.71 -28.36 6.02
CA GLU A 72 14.53 -29.80 5.77
C GLU A 72 13.75 -30.48 6.91
N GLY A 73 12.94 -31.48 6.56
CA GLY A 73 12.19 -32.27 7.53
C GLY A 73 13.03 -33.35 8.20
N ALA A 74 12.38 -34.23 8.97
CA ALA A 74 13.06 -35.39 9.55
C ALA A 74 13.43 -36.45 8.49
N THR A 75 12.72 -36.45 7.35
CA THR A 75 13.01 -37.25 6.17
C THR A 75 13.21 -36.35 4.95
N GLU A 76 13.87 -36.87 3.91
CA GLU A 76 14.05 -36.16 2.63
C GLU A 76 12.71 -35.83 1.95
N THR A 77 11.64 -36.58 2.24
CA THR A 77 10.27 -36.31 1.75
C THR A 77 9.57 -35.17 2.48
N GLN A 78 10.11 -34.67 3.59
CA GLN A 78 9.46 -33.68 4.44
C GLN A 78 10.11 -32.30 4.37
N ILE A 79 9.32 -31.27 4.66
CA ILE A 79 9.77 -29.89 4.90
C ILE A 79 9.19 -29.42 6.24
N ASN A 80 10.05 -28.93 7.12
CA ASN A 80 9.63 -28.33 8.37
C ASN A 80 9.42 -26.82 8.15
N THR A 81 8.30 -26.31 8.66
CA THR A 81 7.88 -24.92 8.47
C THR A 81 7.59 -24.30 9.83
N THR A 82 8.21 -23.17 10.12
CA THR A 82 8.05 -22.46 11.40
C THR A 82 7.50 -21.07 11.14
N SER A 83 6.28 -20.78 11.59
CA SER A 83 5.64 -19.48 11.43
C SER A 83 5.59 -18.73 12.76
N THR A 84 6.24 -17.58 12.81
CA THR A 84 6.27 -16.66 13.96
C THR A 84 5.38 -15.44 13.67
N ARG A 85 4.52 -15.06 14.62
CA ARG A 85 3.49 -14.02 14.44
C ARG A 85 3.15 -13.33 15.76
N TRP A 86 2.82 -12.04 15.70
CA TRP A 86 2.32 -11.30 16.87
C TRP A 86 0.81 -11.48 17.05
N ILE A 87 0.40 -12.01 18.20
CA ILE A 87 -1.00 -12.20 18.59
C ILE A 87 -1.18 -11.74 20.04
N ASN A 88 -2.20 -10.90 20.29
CA ASN A 88 -2.61 -10.46 21.64
C ASN A 88 -1.47 -9.93 22.54
N GLY A 89 -0.48 -9.25 21.95
CA GLY A 89 0.67 -8.71 22.71
C GLY A 89 1.78 -9.73 23.02
N ALA A 90 1.71 -10.93 22.45
CA ALA A 90 2.77 -11.93 22.52
C ALA A 90 3.26 -12.35 21.12
N CYS A 91 4.50 -12.79 21.04
CA CYS A 91 5.08 -13.39 19.84
C CYS A 91 4.85 -14.91 19.88
N GLU A 92 3.86 -15.41 19.13
CA GLU A 92 3.59 -16.84 18.99
C GLU A 92 4.47 -17.45 17.89
N GLU A 93 4.99 -18.65 18.13
CA GLU A 93 5.68 -19.47 17.14
C GLU A 93 4.96 -20.81 16.96
N ILE A 94 4.74 -21.21 15.71
CA ILE A 94 4.05 -22.46 15.35
C ILE A 94 4.90 -23.20 14.33
N SER A 95 5.40 -24.39 14.71
CA SER A 95 6.08 -25.30 13.79
C SER A 95 5.15 -26.39 13.27
N GLU A 96 5.22 -26.66 11.97
CA GLU A 96 4.37 -27.59 11.22
C GLU A 96 5.18 -28.32 10.14
N THR A 97 5.02 -29.64 10.06
CA THR A 97 5.65 -30.45 9.00
C THR A 97 4.71 -30.62 7.80
N TYR A 98 5.23 -30.43 6.60
CA TYR A 98 4.54 -30.70 5.33
C TYR A 98 5.28 -31.82 4.59
N GLU A 99 4.54 -32.65 3.86
CA GLU A 99 5.08 -33.64 2.94
C GLU A 99 5.30 -33.00 1.56
N LYS A 100 6.39 -33.34 0.89
CA LYS A 100 6.66 -32.97 -0.51
C LYS A 100 5.82 -33.84 -1.44
N ALA A 101 5.31 -33.26 -2.52
CA ALA A 101 4.67 -34.01 -3.60
C ALA A 101 5.69 -34.57 -4.59
N ASP A 102 5.26 -35.50 -5.45
CA ASP A 102 6.00 -35.89 -6.66
C ASP A 102 6.25 -34.70 -7.62
N ILE A 103 5.41 -33.66 -7.52
CA ILE A 103 5.55 -32.41 -8.26
C ILE A 103 6.36 -31.42 -7.38
N ASN A 104 7.60 -31.16 -7.78
CA ASN A 104 8.46 -30.16 -7.14
C ASN A 104 7.75 -28.81 -7.00
N GLY A 105 7.71 -28.26 -5.79
CA GLY A 105 7.03 -27.00 -5.46
C GLY A 105 5.56 -27.15 -5.06
N LYS A 106 5.00 -28.37 -5.07
CA LYS A 106 3.75 -28.72 -4.39
C LYS A 106 4.04 -29.43 -3.06
N PHE A 107 3.28 -29.06 -2.04
CA PHE A 107 3.39 -29.58 -0.68
C PHE A 107 2.02 -29.93 -0.10
N PHE A 108 1.97 -30.94 0.76
CA PHE A 108 0.76 -31.43 1.42
C PHE A 108 0.89 -31.37 2.93
N HIS A 109 -0.23 -31.11 3.62
CA HIS A 109 -0.28 -31.20 5.07
C HIS A 109 -1.69 -31.55 5.54
N GLN A 110 -1.79 -32.63 6.31
CA GLN A 110 -3.04 -33.09 6.89
C GLN A 110 -3.16 -32.60 8.33
N LYS A 111 -4.32 -32.04 8.68
CA LYS A 111 -4.69 -31.68 10.05
C LYS A 111 -5.77 -32.64 10.56
N PRO A 112 -5.40 -33.82 11.09
CA PRO A 112 -6.36 -34.89 11.44
C PRO A 112 -7.42 -34.43 12.45
N LYS A 113 -7.04 -33.59 13.44
CA LYS A 113 -7.95 -32.99 14.43
C LYS A 113 -9.18 -32.28 13.82
N TRP A 114 -9.07 -31.80 12.58
CA TRP A 114 -10.12 -31.06 11.90
C TRP A 114 -10.66 -31.79 10.65
N ASN A 115 -10.08 -32.94 10.29
CA ASN A 115 -10.24 -33.60 8.99
C ASN A 115 -10.09 -32.60 7.82
N LEU A 116 -8.95 -31.90 7.81
CA LEU A 116 -8.59 -30.92 6.77
C LEU A 116 -7.32 -31.34 6.06
N THR A 117 -7.30 -31.16 4.74
CA THR A 117 -6.07 -31.27 3.93
C THR A 117 -5.73 -29.90 3.36
N LEU A 118 -4.46 -29.52 3.47
CA LEU A 118 -3.87 -28.35 2.83
C LEU A 118 -2.98 -28.83 1.67
N GLU A 119 -3.17 -28.23 0.50
CA GLU A 119 -2.24 -28.32 -0.62
C GLU A 119 -1.65 -26.92 -0.86
N SER A 120 -0.34 -26.78 -0.73
CA SER A 120 0.39 -25.54 -0.99
C SER A 120 1.18 -25.66 -2.29
N TYR A 121 1.17 -24.60 -3.09
CA TYR A 121 1.75 -24.52 -4.43
C TYR A 121 2.63 -23.27 -4.50
N VAL A 122 3.93 -23.43 -4.73
CA VAL A 122 4.82 -22.29 -5.03
C VAL A 122 4.62 -21.93 -6.51
N VAL A 123 3.85 -20.87 -6.76
CA VAL A 123 3.46 -20.52 -8.13
C VAL A 123 4.50 -19.64 -8.82
N TYR A 124 5.18 -18.76 -8.07
CA TYR A 124 6.27 -17.92 -8.55
C TYR A 124 7.23 -17.58 -7.40
N THR A 125 8.53 -17.68 -7.65
CA THR A 125 9.62 -17.23 -6.80
C THR A 125 10.87 -17.02 -7.65
N ASN A 126 11.69 -16.03 -7.29
CA ASN A 126 13.06 -15.91 -7.78
C ASN A 126 14.09 -16.42 -6.77
N TYR A 127 13.64 -17.11 -5.70
CA TYR A 127 14.39 -17.63 -4.56
C TYR A 127 15.02 -16.56 -3.65
N ASP A 128 15.48 -15.44 -4.21
CA ASP A 128 16.35 -14.47 -3.52
C ASP A 128 15.64 -13.18 -3.08
N GLU A 129 14.39 -12.94 -3.51
CA GLU A 129 13.66 -11.71 -3.15
C GLU A 129 12.20 -11.96 -2.76
N TYR A 130 11.48 -12.80 -3.52
CA TYR A 130 10.04 -13.02 -3.31
C TYR A 130 9.58 -14.45 -3.58
N ALA A 131 8.45 -14.81 -2.96
CA ALA A 131 7.73 -16.05 -3.23
C ALA A 131 6.21 -15.86 -3.09
N ILE A 132 5.46 -16.36 -4.07
CA ILE A 132 4.00 -16.41 -4.05
C ILE A 132 3.59 -17.86 -3.83
N ILE A 133 2.90 -18.12 -2.72
CA ILE A 133 2.38 -19.44 -2.37
C ILE A 133 0.86 -19.40 -2.39
N LEU A 134 0.24 -20.27 -3.20
CA LEU A 134 -1.20 -20.51 -3.15
C LEU A 134 -1.48 -21.76 -2.33
N THR A 135 -2.35 -21.68 -1.33
CA THR A 135 -2.79 -22.82 -0.53
C THR A 135 -4.28 -23.09 -0.76
N LYS A 136 -4.60 -24.27 -1.31
CA LYS A 136 -5.96 -24.82 -1.32
C LYS A 136 -6.20 -25.57 -0.01
N LYS A 137 -7.25 -25.18 0.72
CA LYS A 137 -7.76 -25.94 1.89
C LYS A 137 -8.97 -26.75 1.45
N PHE A 138 -8.91 -28.05 1.70
CA PHE A 138 -10.01 -28.99 1.49
C PHE A 138 -10.65 -29.31 2.84
N SER A 139 -11.95 -28.98 2.95
CA SER A 139 -12.75 -29.27 4.14
C SER A 139 -14.08 -29.91 3.74
N PRO A 140 -14.37 -31.14 4.18
CA PRO A 140 -15.70 -31.74 4.02
C PRO A 140 -16.80 -30.95 4.74
N ARG A 141 -16.44 -30.17 5.78
CA ARG A 141 -17.40 -29.52 6.70
C ARG A 141 -17.59 -28.02 6.47
N TYR A 142 -16.59 -27.35 5.88
CA TYR A 142 -16.56 -25.89 5.72
C TYR A 142 -16.35 -25.42 4.27
N GLY A 143 -16.37 -26.35 3.31
CA GLY A 143 -16.09 -26.08 1.91
C GLY A 143 -14.61 -25.84 1.59
N HIS A 144 -14.32 -25.74 0.29
CA HIS A 144 -12.97 -25.48 -0.21
C HIS A 144 -12.68 -23.98 -0.21
N SER A 145 -11.45 -23.60 0.15
CA SER A 145 -11.01 -22.20 0.09
C SER A 145 -9.59 -22.08 -0.42
N VAL A 146 -9.27 -20.99 -1.11
CA VAL A 146 -7.92 -20.69 -1.59
C VAL A 146 -7.36 -19.50 -0.82
N THR A 147 -6.08 -19.56 -0.46
CA THR A 147 -5.35 -18.47 0.19
C THR A 147 -4.05 -18.23 -0.56
N ALA A 148 -3.88 -17.05 -1.14
CA ALA A 148 -2.62 -16.56 -1.68
C ALA A 148 -1.83 -15.85 -0.58
N LYS A 149 -0.53 -16.11 -0.49
CA LYS A 149 0.41 -15.36 0.34
C LYS A 149 1.58 -14.89 -0.51
N LEU A 150 1.96 -13.63 -0.35
CA LEU A 150 3.23 -13.10 -0.81
C LEU A 150 4.21 -13.11 0.36
N TYR A 151 5.38 -13.68 0.10
CA TYR A 151 6.55 -13.62 0.95
C TYR A 151 7.63 -12.80 0.26
N GLY A 152 8.43 -12.09 1.04
CA GLY A 152 9.68 -11.48 0.60
C GLY A 152 10.82 -11.80 1.54
N GLU A 153 12.05 -11.74 1.07
CA GLU A 153 13.22 -11.74 1.94
C GLU A 153 13.42 -10.33 2.51
N CYS A 154 13.59 -10.21 3.84
CA CYS A 154 14.16 -8.99 4.39
C CYS A 154 15.66 -9.08 4.20
N VAL A 155 16.17 -8.44 3.15
CA VAL A 155 17.55 -7.96 3.16
C VAL A 155 17.71 -7.16 4.45
N PRO A 156 18.61 -7.55 5.38
CA PRO A 156 18.92 -6.68 6.49
C PRO A 156 19.45 -5.39 5.88
N GLY A 157 18.79 -4.25 6.14
CA GLY A 157 19.45 -2.98 5.93
C GLY A 157 20.78 -3.05 6.68
N ASP A 158 21.86 -2.61 6.04
CA ASP A 158 23.19 -2.54 6.66
C ASP A 158 23.02 -2.01 8.08
N GLN A 159 23.60 -2.71 9.07
CA GLN A 159 23.51 -2.26 10.45
C GLN A 159 24.13 -0.88 10.53
N GLU A 160 23.28 0.14 10.59
CA GLU A 160 23.67 1.50 10.91
C GLU A 160 24.47 1.39 12.22
N PRO A 161 25.76 1.76 12.22
CA PRO A 161 26.63 1.46 13.34
C PRO A 161 26.04 2.10 14.61
N GLU A 162 25.85 1.27 15.64
CA GLU A 162 25.12 1.66 16.84
C GLU A 162 25.66 3.00 17.36
N PRO A 163 24.83 4.06 17.48
CA PRO A 163 25.32 5.38 17.81
C PRO A 163 25.94 5.34 19.21
N THR A 164 27.27 5.47 19.26
CA THR A 164 28.03 5.45 20.52
C THR A 164 27.55 6.56 21.42
N LEU A 165 26.68 6.22 22.37
CA LEU A 165 26.08 7.17 23.31
C LEU A 165 27.20 7.88 24.10
N PRO A 166 27.27 9.23 24.08
CA PRO A 166 28.24 9.96 24.88
C PRO A 166 28.08 9.65 26.37
N ALA A 167 29.21 9.60 27.08
CA ALA A 167 29.22 9.24 28.49
C ALA A 167 28.28 10.14 29.32
N ARG A 168 27.43 9.49 30.11
CA ARG A 168 26.35 10.05 30.92
C ARG A 168 26.81 11.19 31.84
N ALA A 169 26.63 12.44 31.40
CA ALA A 169 26.69 13.59 32.28
C ALA A 169 25.59 13.51 33.36
N ARG A 170 25.89 13.98 34.58
CA ARG A 170 25.00 13.80 35.74
C ARG A 170 23.79 14.75 35.68
N ARG A 171 22.65 14.24 36.18
CA ARG A 171 21.32 14.89 36.30
C ARG A 171 21.35 16.40 36.61
N ALA A 172 20.51 17.14 35.88
CA ALA A 172 19.66 18.16 36.50
C ALA A 172 18.28 17.52 36.80
N VAL A 173 17.63 17.96 37.88
CA VAL A 173 16.30 17.51 38.32
C VAL A 173 15.29 18.62 38.06
N LEU A 174 14.13 18.29 37.49
CA LEU A 174 12.85 19.02 37.49
C LEU A 174 11.74 18.00 37.12
N PRO A 175 10.44 18.23 37.42
CA PRO A 175 9.68 17.28 38.23
C PRO A 175 8.74 16.34 37.46
N GLN A 176 8.24 15.33 38.17
CA GLN A 176 7.11 14.50 37.75
C GLN A 176 5.78 15.25 37.97
N GLU A 177 4.84 15.05 37.06
CA GLU A 177 3.36 15.04 37.19
C GLU A 177 2.84 14.73 35.76
N GLU A 178 1.83 13.90 35.47
CA GLU A 178 1.00 12.93 36.22
C GLU A 178 0.57 11.79 35.27
N GLU A 179 0.03 10.68 35.81
CA GLU A 179 -0.70 9.70 34.98
C GLU A 179 -2.06 10.28 34.53
N GLY A 180 -2.23 10.43 33.21
CA GLY A 180 -3.41 11.08 32.61
C GLY A 180 -4.12 10.21 31.57
N SER A 181 -5.30 9.74 31.94
CA SER A 181 -6.29 9.04 31.11
C SER A 181 -6.55 9.65 29.71
N GLY A 182 -6.63 8.79 28.68
CA GLY A 182 -7.61 8.91 27.60
C GLY A 182 -7.34 9.83 26.40
N ALA A 183 -7.38 9.24 25.20
CA ALA A 183 -7.52 9.87 23.87
C ALA A 183 -6.37 10.77 23.34
N GLY A 184 -5.72 10.33 22.25
CA GLY A 184 -4.68 11.14 21.56
C GLY A 184 -4.07 10.57 20.26
N GLN A 185 -4.68 9.58 19.62
CA GLN A 185 -4.12 8.89 18.44
C GLN A 185 -4.34 9.69 17.13
N LEU A 186 -3.66 10.83 16.95
CA LEU A 186 -3.68 11.61 15.69
C LEU A 186 -2.40 12.41 15.40
N VAL A 187 -1.58 12.74 16.40
CA VAL A 187 -0.46 13.69 16.25
C VAL A 187 0.82 13.03 15.71
N THR A 188 1.01 11.74 15.90
CA THR A 188 2.25 11.02 15.54
C THR A 188 2.42 10.75 14.04
N ASP A 189 1.32 10.51 13.32
CA ASP A 189 1.38 10.16 11.90
C ASP A 189 1.56 11.38 10.98
N LEU A 190 1.05 12.55 11.38
CA LEU A 190 1.19 13.79 10.61
C LEU A 190 2.66 14.24 10.55
N LYS A 191 3.34 14.32 11.69
CA LYS A 191 4.77 14.67 11.77
C LYS A 191 5.63 13.77 10.89
N LYS A 192 5.40 12.45 10.97
CA LYS A 192 6.16 11.45 10.21
C LYS A 192 5.98 11.55 8.69
N LYS A 193 4.82 12.06 8.24
CA LYS A 193 4.52 12.28 6.82
C LYS A 193 5.12 13.59 6.30
N GLU A 194 5.18 14.63 7.15
CA GLU A 194 5.78 15.93 6.81
C GLU A 194 7.31 15.86 6.70
N ASP A 195 7.98 15.09 7.58
CA ASP A 195 9.41 14.78 7.47
C ASP A 195 9.75 14.07 6.15
N SER A 196 8.82 13.26 5.63
CA SER A 196 9.01 12.53 4.36
C SER A 196 9.08 13.45 3.14
N CYS A 197 8.44 14.62 3.20
CA CYS A 197 8.40 15.59 2.09
C CYS A 197 9.75 16.28 1.81
N GLN A 198 10.71 16.16 2.74
CA GLN A 198 12.06 16.71 2.60
C GLN A 198 13.06 15.71 2.00
N LEU A 199 12.67 14.44 1.85
CA LEU A 199 13.49 13.40 1.23
C LEU A 199 13.50 13.53 -0.29
N GLY A 200 14.57 13.12 -0.96
CA GLY A 200 14.51 12.86 -2.42
C GLY A 200 13.57 11.69 -2.75
N TYR A 201 13.22 11.49 -4.02
CA TYR A 201 12.54 10.24 -4.41
C TYR A 201 13.47 9.04 -4.27
N ALA A 202 12.90 7.86 -4.04
CA ALA A 202 13.63 6.59 -4.05
C ALA A 202 12.92 5.60 -4.97
N GLU A 203 13.55 5.30 -6.10
CA GLU A 203 13.10 4.28 -7.06
C GLU A 203 13.07 2.89 -6.43
N GLY A 204 14.04 2.58 -5.57
CA GLY A 204 14.21 1.25 -4.96
C GLY A 204 14.86 0.25 -5.92
N PRO A 205 15.25 -0.94 -5.43
CA PRO A 205 16.01 -1.92 -6.23
C PRO A 205 15.14 -2.80 -7.13
N CYS A 206 13.82 -2.88 -6.86
CA CYS A 206 12.92 -3.75 -7.62
C CYS A 206 12.68 -3.25 -9.06
N LEU A 207 12.33 -4.16 -9.97
CA LEU A 207 12.14 -3.86 -11.40
C LEU A 207 10.67 -3.63 -11.82
N GLY A 208 9.75 -3.57 -10.87
CA GLY A 208 8.33 -3.34 -11.09
C GLY A 208 8.02 -1.86 -11.34
N MET A 209 8.41 -1.35 -12.50
CA MET A 209 8.38 0.08 -12.85
C MET A 209 6.96 0.67 -12.85
N ASN A 210 6.59 1.33 -11.76
CA ASN A 210 5.33 2.04 -11.56
C ASN A 210 5.56 3.55 -11.59
N LYS A 211 4.79 4.28 -12.41
CA LYS A 211 4.79 5.75 -12.36
C LYS A 211 4.21 6.23 -11.02
N ARG A 212 5.02 6.94 -10.23
CA ARG A 212 4.64 7.54 -8.93
C ARG A 212 4.94 9.03 -8.92
N TYR A 213 4.43 9.72 -7.91
CA TYR A 213 4.71 11.15 -7.66
C TYR A 213 5.59 11.31 -6.44
N PHE A 214 6.51 12.27 -6.47
CA PHE A 214 7.25 12.76 -5.31
C PHE A 214 7.17 14.29 -5.25
N TYR A 215 7.23 14.86 -4.06
CA TYR A 215 7.34 16.29 -3.86
C TYR A 215 8.80 16.73 -4.01
N ASN A 216 9.07 17.59 -4.98
CA ASN A 216 10.35 18.24 -5.16
C ASN A 216 10.30 19.61 -4.46
N GLY A 217 10.96 19.72 -3.30
CA GLY A 217 10.99 20.96 -2.53
C GLY A 217 11.68 22.14 -3.23
N SER A 218 12.57 21.88 -4.20
CA SER A 218 13.27 22.94 -4.95
C SER A 218 12.41 23.55 -6.06
N SER A 219 11.58 22.76 -6.74
CA SER A 219 10.59 23.25 -7.71
C SER A 219 9.23 23.57 -7.08
N MET A 220 9.04 23.19 -5.81
CA MET A 220 7.78 23.21 -5.07
C MET A 220 6.63 22.55 -5.86
N ALA A 221 6.93 21.43 -6.52
CA ALA A 221 6.01 20.71 -7.41
C ALA A 221 5.99 19.21 -7.10
N CYS A 222 4.91 18.54 -7.51
CA CYS A 222 4.80 17.09 -7.45
C CYS A 222 5.19 16.48 -8.80
N GLU A 223 6.42 16.01 -8.89
CA GLU A 223 7.04 15.47 -10.11
C GLU A 223 6.88 13.95 -10.18
N THR A 224 6.99 13.39 -11.38
CA THR A 224 6.79 11.95 -11.59
C THR A 224 8.10 11.21 -11.73
N PHE A 225 8.25 10.11 -11.01
CA PHE A 225 9.40 9.21 -11.09
C PHE A 225 8.94 7.76 -11.34
N GLN A 226 9.86 6.92 -11.80
CA GLN A 226 9.65 5.49 -11.88
C GLN A 226 9.99 4.88 -10.52
N TYR A 227 9.02 4.22 -9.91
CA TYR A 227 9.20 3.47 -8.67
C TYR A 227 9.26 1.99 -8.99
N GLY A 228 10.35 1.34 -8.62
CA GLY A 228 10.61 -0.08 -8.82
C GLY A 228 9.65 -1.04 -8.10
N GLY A 229 8.81 -0.53 -7.20
CA GLY A 229 7.74 -1.29 -6.54
C GLY A 229 8.05 -1.70 -5.09
N CYS A 230 9.31 -1.65 -4.66
CA CYS A 230 9.73 -1.94 -3.28
C CYS A 230 10.77 -0.94 -2.75
N LEU A 231 10.93 -0.88 -1.43
CA LEU A 231 12.03 -0.16 -0.73
C LEU A 231 12.26 1.30 -1.19
N GLY A 232 11.18 2.00 -1.52
CA GLY A 232 11.18 3.46 -1.61
C GLY A 232 11.13 4.11 -0.22
N ASN A 233 11.01 5.43 -0.20
CA ASN A 233 10.79 6.20 1.03
C ASN A 233 9.38 6.83 1.04
N GLY A 234 9.09 7.64 2.07
CA GLY A 234 7.78 8.27 2.25
C GLY A 234 7.44 9.34 1.20
N ASN A 235 8.39 9.82 0.41
CA ASN A 235 8.15 10.77 -0.68
C ASN A 235 7.69 10.03 -1.96
N ASN A 236 6.62 9.26 -1.84
CA ASN A 236 6.12 8.36 -2.87
C ASN A 236 4.59 8.25 -2.80
N PHE A 237 3.93 8.93 -3.74
CA PHE A 237 2.48 9.10 -3.77
C PHE A 237 1.89 8.50 -5.05
N ILE A 238 0.63 8.05 -4.96
CA ILE A 238 -0.07 7.45 -6.10
C ILE A 238 -0.58 8.53 -7.07
N SER A 239 -0.85 9.73 -6.57
CA SER A 239 -1.39 10.84 -7.36
C SER A 239 -0.77 12.19 -7.02
N GLU A 240 -0.76 13.11 -7.99
CA GLU A 240 -0.37 14.51 -7.80
C GLU A 240 -1.18 15.16 -6.66
N LYS A 241 -2.48 14.81 -6.55
CA LYS A 241 -3.38 15.30 -5.50
C LYS A 241 -2.89 14.92 -4.10
N GLU A 242 -2.60 13.64 -3.90
CA GLU A 242 -2.16 13.13 -2.60
C GLU A 242 -0.81 13.74 -2.20
N CYS A 243 0.11 13.86 -3.16
CA CYS A 243 1.41 14.51 -2.97
C CYS A 243 1.24 15.98 -2.55
N LEU A 244 0.45 16.78 -3.30
CA LEU A 244 0.23 18.18 -2.98
C LEU A 244 -0.49 18.39 -1.65
N GLN A 245 -1.53 17.60 -1.36
CA GLN A 245 -2.26 17.70 -0.09
C GLN A 245 -1.45 17.19 1.12
N THR A 246 -0.33 16.50 0.90
CA THR A 246 0.59 16.05 1.95
C THR A 246 1.76 17.02 2.17
N CYS A 247 2.37 17.52 1.09
CA CYS A 247 3.70 18.14 1.14
C CYS A 247 3.75 19.62 0.72
N ARG A 248 2.66 20.19 0.18
CA ARG A 248 2.64 21.60 -0.21
C ARG A 248 2.78 22.48 1.03
N THR A 249 3.57 23.54 0.91
CA THR A 249 3.74 24.56 1.96
C THR A 249 3.09 25.88 1.54
N VAL A 250 2.97 26.84 2.47
CA VAL A 250 2.48 28.20 2.17
C VAL A 250 3.34 28.97 1.15
N ALA A 251 4.59 28.55 0.94
CA ALA A 251 5.44 29.12 -0.11
C ALA A 251 4.85 28.91 -1.52
N ALA A 252 4.01 27.88 -1.70
CA ALA A 252 3.31 27.62 -2.95
C ALA A 252 2.38 28.77 -3.39
N CYS A 253 1.87 29.57 -2.44
CA CYS A 253 1.02 30.73 -2.73
C CYS A 253 1.74 31.82 -3.55
N ASN A 254 3.08 31.83 -3.56
CA ASN A 254 3.90 32.78 -4.32
C ASN A 254 4.30 32.26 -5.71
N LEU A 255 3.93 31.03 -6.09
CA LEU A 255 4.27 30.45 -7.39
C LEU A 255 3.28 30.91 -8.49
N PRO A 256 3.70 30.97 -9.76
CA PRO A 256 2.79 31.30 -10.86
C PRO A 256 1.71 30.23 -11.06
N ILE A 257 0.56 30.63 -11.60
CA ILE A 257 -0.53 29.71 -11.97
C ILE A 257 -0.14 28.99 -13.27
N VAL A 258 0.14 27.68 -13.20
CA VAL A 258 0.66 26.88 -14.33
C VAL A 258 -0.39 25.91 -14.87
N ARG A 259 -0.85 26.14 -16.11
CA ARG A 259 -1.70 25.20 -16.85
C ARG A 259 -0.97 23.89 -17.22
N GLY A 260 0.33 23.96 -17.50
CA GLY A 260 1.11 22.84 -18.03
C GLY A 260 0.83 22.58 -19.53
N PRO A 261 1.63 21.73 -20.20
CA PRO A 261 1.56 21.52 -21.65
C PRO A 261 0.51 20.48 -22.09
N CYS A 262 -0.03 19.69 -21.17
CA CYS A 262 -1.06 18.69 -21.49
C CYS A 262 -2.41 19.34 -21.84
N GLN A 263 -3.19 18.69 -22.69
CA GLN A 263 -4.45 19.24 -23.24
C GLN A 263 -5.70 18.90 -22.40
N GLY A 264 -5.53 18.45 -21.15
CA GLY A 264 -6.65 18.26 -20.23
C GLY A 264 -7.39 19.57 -19.91
N SER A 265 -8.60 19.42 -19.38
CA SER A 265 -9.47 20.52 -19.00
C SER A 265 -10.02 20.33 -17.59
N VAL A 266 -9.12 20.14 -16.61
CA VAL A 266 -9.50 19.95 -15.20
C VAL A 266 -9.61 21.31 -14.54
N GLN A 267 -10.79 21.67 -14.04
CA GLN A 267 -10.96 22.90 -13.27
C GLN A 267 -10.46 22.70 -11.83
N LEU A 268 -9.50 23.52 -11.42
CA LEU A 268 -8.88 23.52 -10.09
C LEU A 268 -8.73 24.95 -9.59
N TRP A 269 -8.41 25.12 -8.31
CA TRP A 269 -8.20 26.43 -7.70
C TRP A 269 -6.70 26.74 -7.64
N ALA A 270 -6.35 28.02 -7.78
CA ALA A 270 -5.01 28.55 -7.56
C ALA A 270 -5.13 29.93 -6.87
N PHE A 271 -4.09 30.33 -6.14
CA PHE A 271 -4.00 31.66 -5.56
C PHE A 271 -3.39 32.63 -6.58
N ASP A 272 -4.11 33.71 -6.87
CA ASP A 272 -3.58 34.83 -7.64
C ASP A 272 -2.98 35.85 -6.67
N ALA A 273 -1.64 35.88 -6.59
CA ALA A 273 -0.91 36.78 -5.71
C ALA A 273 -0.98 38.27 -6.13
N VAL A 274 -1.41 38.58 -7.37
CA VAL A 274 -1.64 39.96 -7.82
C VAL A 274 -3.02 40.44 -7.38
N GLN A 275 -4.03 39.56 -7.44
CA GLN A 275 -5.40 39.85 -7.01
C GLN A 275 -5.68 39.54 -5.54
N GLY A 276 -4.71 38.96 -4.81
CA GLY A 276 -4.84 38.57 -3.41
C GLY A 276 -5.90 37.50 -3.12
N LYS A 277 -6.30 36.70 -4.11
CA LYS A 277 -7.48 35.82 -4.00
C LYS A 277 -7.34 34.47 -4.68
N CYS A 278 -8.08 33.50 -4.18
CA CYS A 278 -8.26 32.20 -4.82
C CYS A 278 -9.15 32.33 -6.06
N ILE A 279 -8.66 31.86 -7.21
CA ILE A 279 -9.38 31.83 -8.49
C ILE A 279 -9.45 30.42 -9.06
N LEU A 280 -10.46 30.16 -9.88
CA LEU A 280 -10.59 28.93 -10.64
C LEU A 280 -9.78 29.03 -11.93
N PHE A 281 -9.03 27.98 -12.28
CA PHE A 281 -8.24 27.89 -13.50
C PHE A 281 -8.33 26.50 -14.14
N THR A 282 -8.00 26.42 -15.43
CA THR A 282 -7.96 25.15 -16.18
C THR A 282 -6.55 24.56 -16.14
N TYR A 283 -6.38 23.42 -15.47
CA TYR A 283 -5.17 22.62 -15.49
C TYR A 283 -5.18 21.59 -16.62
N GLY A 284 -4.06 21.52 -17.35
CA GLY A 284 -3.82 20.62 -18.47
C GLY A 284 -3.62 19.16 -18.10
N GLY A 285 -3.37 18.84 -16.82
CA GLY A 285 -3.23 17.47 -16.32
C GLY A 285 -1.79 16.94 -16.21
N CYS A 286 -0.77 17.74 -16.52
CA CYS A 286 0.63 17.40 -16.24
C CYS A 286 1.50 18.65 -16.04
N GLN A 287 2.66 18.48 -15.37
CA GLN A 287 3.70 19.51 -15.19
C GLN A 287 3.16 20.86 -14.67
N GLY A 288 2.31 20.82 -13.65
CA GLY A 288 2.00 21.99 -12.84
C GLY A 288 2.98 22.14 -11.67
N ASN A 289 2.70 23.11 -10.80
CA ASN A 289 3.44 23.34 -9.55
C ASN A 289 2.50 23.27 -8.33
N GLY A 290 3.02 23.66 -7.17
CA GLY A 290 2.29 23.68 -5.90
C GLY A 290 1.14 24.68 -5.80
N ASN A 291 1.05 25.71 -6.66
CA ASN A 291 -0.06 26.67 -6.65
C ASN A 291 -1.30 26.07 -7.32
N LYS A 292 -1.85 25.06 -6.66
CA LYS A 292 -2.94 24.21 -7.15
C LYS A 292 -3.64 23.55 -5.96
N PHE A 293 -4.93 23.75 -5.88
CA PHE A 293 -5.80 23.32 -4.79
C PHE A 293 -7.05 22.65 -5.35
N TYR A 294 -7.58 21.65 -4.63
CA TYR A 294 -8.71 20.85 -5.08
C TYR A 294 -10.07 21.38 -4.57
N SER A 295 -10.06 22.47 -3.80
CA SER A 295 -11.23 23.26 -3.45
C SER A 295 -10.86 24.72 -3.16
N GLU A 296 -11.84 25.62 -3.23
CA GLU A 296 -11.67 27.02 -2.81
C GLU A 296 -11.27 27.13 -1.34
N LYS A 297 -11.89 26.30 -0.48
CA LYS A 297 -11.59 26.25 0.97
C LYS A 297 -10.13 25.90 1.21
N GLU A 298 -9.61 24.87 0.55
CA GLU A 298 -8.21 24.45 0.64
C GLU A 298 -7.25 25.57 0.19
N CYS A 299 -7.60 26.32 -0.87
CA CYS A 299 -6.81 27.49 -1.28
C CYS A 299 -6.83 28.61 -0.22
N LYS A 300 -8.00 28.92 0.35
CA LYS A 300 -8.14 29.94 1.41
C LYS A 300 -7.47 29.51 2.73
N GLU A 301 -7.42 28.23 3.05
CA GLU A 301 -6.71 27.71 4.23
C GLU A 301 -5.19 27.82 4.11
N TYR A 302 -4.63 27.72 2.91
CA TYR A 302 -3.19 27.82 2.67
C TYR A 302 -2.71 29.25 2.37
N CYS A 303 -3.49 30.01 1.60
CA CYS A 303 -3.10 31.31 1.04
C CYS A 303 -4.00 32.47 1.46
N GLY A 304 -5.04 32.21 2.27
CA GLY A 304 -5.89 33.25 2.81
C GLY A 304 -5.08 34.15 3.74
N VAL A 305 -4.77 35.35 3.26
CA VAL A 305 -4.30 36.43 4.11
C VAL A 305 -5.35 36.68 5.22
N PRO A 306 -4.93 36.84 6.49
CA PRO A 306 -5.75 37.53 7.47
C PRO A 306 -5.76 39.02 7.10
N GLY A 307 -6.67 39.38 6.19
CA GLY A 307 -6.88 40.75 5.71
C GLY A 307 -8.34 41.15 5.89
N ASP A 308 -8.56 42.11 6.79
CA ASP A 308 -9.74 42.96 6.98
C ASP A 308 -11.11 42.29 6.80
N GLY A 309 -11.45 41.41 7.76
CA GLY A 309 -12.82 40.90 7.94
C GLY A 309 -13.70 41.78 8.82
N ASP A 310 -13.20 42.92 9.31
CA ASP A 310 -13.85 43.80 10.28
C ASP A 310 -14.46 45.08 9.67
N GLU A 311 -14.25 45.38 8.39
CA GLU A 311 -14.88 46.55 7.74
C GLU A 311 -16.35 46.34 7.29
N GLU A 312 -16.91 45.12 7.41
CA GLU A 312 -18.35 44.87 7.15
C GLU A 312 -19.21 44.89 8.44
N LEU A 313 -18.61 44.77 9.63
CA LEU A 313 -19.32 44.90 10.91
C LEU A 313 -19.41 46.34 11.44
N LEU A 314 -18.55 47.26 10.97
CA LEU A 314 -18.56 48.66 11.40
C LEU A 314 -19.56 49.56 10.66
N ARG A 315 -20.30 49.06 9.65
CA ARG A 315 -21.35 49.81 8.93
C ARG A 315 -22.75 49.72 9.54
N PHE A 316 -22.92 49.02 10.66
CA PHE A 316 -24.21 48.89 11.37
C PHE A 316 -24.14 49.40 12.83
N SER A 317 -23.25 50.35 13.14
CA SER A 317 -23.11 50.91 14.50
C SER A 317 -22.74 52.40 14.51
N ASN A 318 -23.37 53.19 13.64
CA ASN A 318 -23.55 54.65 13.75
C ASN A 318 -24.92 55.03 13.19
#